data_AF-A0A951I118-F1
#
_entry.id   AF-A0A951I118-F1
#
_cell.length_a   1.000
_cell.length_b   1.000
_cell.length_c   1.000
_cell.angle_alpha   90.00
_cell.angle_beta   90.00
_cell.angle_gamma   90.00
#
_symmetry.space_group_name_H-M   'P 1'
#
loop_
_entity.id
_entity.type
_entity.pdbx_description
1 polymer ?
#
loop_
_entity_poly.entity_id
_entity_poly.type
_entity_poly.pdbx_seq_one_letter_code
_entity_poly.pdbx_strand_id
1 'polypeptide(L)'
;MLPTFVKRVLPFMLTLLVGTGLGSVFGWRSSTTQTQPNVTESTYRYERRYGCSSRYRRTYSGGIEGRAEGASTPLVIRFQPNTRYTPEALEHKTTGVVQLRVRFNADGTATVLERLSTLPDGLTEEAERVVERTQFTPETINGEPVAVTKDMNYVFSLSDRSTMGL
;
A
#
# COMPACT_ATOMS: atom_id res chain seq x y z
N MET A 1 52.61 47.08 -4.58
CA MET A 1 53.05 45.69 -4.79
C MET A 1 53.37 45.04 -3.45
N LEU A 2 52.36 44.36 -2.90
CA LEU A 2 52.44 43.28 -1.92
C LEU A 2 51.02 42.68 -1.89
N PRO A 3 50.82 41.35 -2.01
CA PRO A 3 49.49 40.80 -2.28
C PRO A 3 48.55 40.99 -1.08
N THR A 4 47.47 41.73 -1.29
CA THR A 4 46.40 42.06 -0.33
C THR A 4 45.56 40.84 0.12
N PHE A 5 45.88 39.64 -0.39
CA PHE A 5 45.09 38.44 -0.19
C PHE A 5 45.35 37.71 1.16
N VAL A 6 46.38 38.10 1.91
CA VAL A 6 46.76 37.40 3.18
C VAL A 6 46.21 38.08 4.44
N LYS A 7 45.64 39.30 4.34
CA LYS A 7 45.18 40.08 5.51
C LYS A 7 43.72 39.87 5.93
N ARG A 8 42.97 38.96 5.29
CA ARG A 8 41.56 38.68 5.62
C ARG A 8 41.24 37.25 6.09
N VAL A 9 42.21 36.34 6.07
CA VAL A 9 42.00 34.94 6.49
C VAL A 9 42.53 34.68 7.92
N LEU A 10 43.27 35.63 8.49
CA LEU A 10 44.03 35.44 9.72
C LEU A 10 43.31 35.61 11.08
N PRO A 11 42.06 36.12 11.20
CA PRO A 11 41.34 36.01 12.47
C PRO A 11 40.52 34.71 12.60
N PHE A 12 40.33 33.95 11.52
CA PHE A 12 39.48 32.74 11.52
C PHE A 12 40.24 31.41 11.61
N MET A 13 41.57 31.41 11.53
CA MET A 13 42.40 30.20 11.75
C MET A 13 43.03 30.11 13.14
N LEU A 14 42.93 31.16 13.98
CA LEU A 14 43.49 31.15 15.33
C LEU A 14 42.52 30.63 16.42
N THR A 15 41.23 30.48 16.11
CA THR A 15 40.21 29.92 17.03
C THR A 15 39.87 28.45 16.76
N LEU A 16 40.52 27.82 15.77
CA LEU A 16 40.30 26.41 15.44
C LEU A 16 41.13 25.44 16.32
N LEU A 17 42.08 25.93 17.13
CA LEU A 17 43.01 25.08 17.89
C LEU A 17 42.72 24.98 19.41
N VAL A 18 41.68 25.66 19.92
CA VAL A 18 41.29 25.61 21.35
C VAL A 18 39.85 25.09 21.56
N GLY A 19 39.09 24.85 20.49
CA GLY A 19 37.68 24.40 20.56
C GLY A 19 37.45 22.88 20.55
N THR A 20 38.49 22.05 20.54
CA THR A 20 38.37 20.59 20.54
C THR A 20 38.64 20.03 21.94
N GLY A 21 37.65 20.12 22.84
CA GLY A 21 37.87 19.59 24.20
C GLY A 21 36.66 19.33 25.09
N LEU A 22 35.48 19.91 24.84
CA LEU A 22 34.33 19.77 25.76
C LEU A 22 32.97 19.56 25.07
N GLY A 23 32.97 19.00 23.86
CA GLY A 23 31.77 18.76 23.07
C GLY A 23 31.00 17.46 23.37
N SER A 24 31.21 16.80 24.52
CA SER A 24 30.74 15.43 24.75
C SER A 24 29.62 15.26 25.79
N VAL A 25 29.08 16.33 26.38
CA VAL A 25 28.11 16.18 27.51
C VAL A 25 26.74 16.83 27.26
N PHE A 26 26.63 17.80 26.36
CA PHE A 26 25.33 18.46 26.09
C PHE A 26 24.75 17.96 24.77
N GLY A 27 24.25 16.73 24.80
CA GLY A 27 23.38 16.17 23.77
C GLY A 27 22.06 16.93 23.71
N TRP A 28 22.07 18.08 23.04
CA TRP A 28 20.90 18.80 22.61
C TRP A 28 20.22 17.97 21.51
N ARG A 29 19.45 16.96 21.91
CA ARG A 29 18.51 16.32 20.99
C ARG A 29 17.18 17.05 21.17
N SER A 30 17.01 18.08 20.35
CA SER A 30 15.72 18.69 20.09
C SER A 30 14.76 17.58 19.68
N SER A 31 13.88 17.16 20.58
CA SER A 31 12.68 16.40 20.26
C SER A 31 11.71 17.36 19.56
N THR A 32 12.06 17.80 18.36
CA THR A 32 11.01 18.14 17.40
C THR A 32 10.33 16.82 17.11
N THR A 33 9.14 16.65 17.66
CA THR A 33 8.20 15.63 17.22
C THR A 33 7.75 16.04 15.82
N GLN A 34 8.65 15.89 14.86
CA GLN A 34 8.29 15.82 13.46
C GLN A 34 7.66 14.44 13.30
N THR A 35 6.33 14.41 13.41
CA THR A 35 5.50 13.34 12.88
C THR A 35 5.84 13.20 11.40
N GLN A 36 6.86 12.41 11.09
CA GLN A 36 6.99 11.76 9.81
C GLN A 36 5.80 10.80 9.74
N PRO A 37 4.89 10.91 8.76
CA PRO A 37 4.18 9.72 8.34
C PRO A 37 5.29 8.75 7.91
N ASN A 38 5.54 7.75 8.74
CA ASN A 38 6.36 6.62 8.37
C ASN A 38 5.63 5.98 7.19
N VAL A 39 5.99 6.39 5.96
CA VAL A 39 5.63 5.70 4.73
C VAL A 39 6.34 4.38 4.82
N THR A 40 5.71 3.48 5.58
CA THR A 40 6.01 2.07 5.51
C THR A 40 5.60 1.73 4.09
N GLU A 41 6.59 1.50 3.22
CA GLU A 41 6.38 0.90 1.92
C GLU A 41 5.44 -0.27 2.13
N SER A 42 4.17 -0.07 1.83
CA SER A 42 3.18 -1.12 1.73
C SER A 42 3.50 -1.84 0.43
N THR A 43 4.62 -2.55 0.43
CA THR A 43 4.89 -3.59 -0.54
C THR A 43 3.73 -4.57 -0.35
N TYR A 44 2.76 -4.51 -1.25
CA TYR A 44 1.64 -5.43 -1.34
C TYR A 44 2.17 -6.83 -1.64
N ARG A 45 2.73 -7.48 -0.61
CA ARG A 45 3.12 -8.88 -0.65
C ARG A 45 1.84 -9.67 -0.44
N TYR A 46 1.21 -10.03 -1.54
CA TYR A 46 0.20 -11.08 -1.58
C TYR A 46 0.88 -12.39 -1.15
N GLU A 47 0.91 -12.65 0.17
CA GLU A 47 1.42 -13.91 0.69
C GLU A 47 0.39 -15.00 0.37
N ARG A 48 0.67 -15.74 -0.71
CA ARG A 48 0.17 -17.10 -0.89
C ARG A 48 0.59 -17.93 0.33
N ARG A 49 -0.32 -18.10 1.28
CA ARG A 49 -0.25 -19.18 2.26
C ARG A 49 -1.66 -19.72 2.51
N TYR A 50 -2.15 -20.51 1.55
CA TYR A 50 -3.10 -21.58 1.85
C TYR A 50 -2.37 -22.60 2.73
N GLY A 51 -2.33 -22.31 4.02
CA GLY A 51 -1.70 -23.13 5.05
C GLY A 51 -2.64 -23.16 6.24
N CYS A 52 -3.62 -24.05 6.18
CA CYS A 52 -4.38 -24.43 7.35
C CYS A 52 -3.38 -25.04 8.35
N SER A 53 -3.22 -24.43 9.52
CA SER A 53 -2.63 -25.13 10.65
C SER A 53 -3.49 -24.88 11.88
N SER A 54 -4.27 -25.92 12.17
CA SER A 54 -4.85 -26.21 13.46
C SER A 54 -3.88 -25.90 14.60
N ARG A 55 -4.27 -24.99 15.50
CA ARG A 55 -4.07 -25.04 16.95
C ARG A 55 -4.64 -23.78 17.60
N TYR A 56 -5.97 -23.63 17.56
CA TYR A 56 -6.64 -22.75 18.51
C TYR A 56 -6.76 -23.49 19.84
N ARG A 57 -5.82 -23.22 20.76
CA ARG A 57 -5.84 -23.75 22.12
C ARG A 57 -6.88 -22.95 22.92
N ARG A 58 -7.95 -23.64 23.28
CA ARG A 58 -9.02 -23.19 24.17
C ARG A 58 -8.46 -22.88 25.56
N THR A 59 -8.63 -21.64 26.01
CA THR A 59 -8.94 -21.31 27.43
C THR A 59 -9.58 -19.92 27.50
N TYR A 60 -10.88 -19.87 27.30
CA TYR A 60 -11.74 -18.85 27.89
C TYR A 60 -12.66 -19.59 28.86
N SER A 61 -12.23 -19.66 30.11
CA SER A 61 -13.07 -20.01 31.25
C SER A 61 -13.61 -18.71 31.81
N GLY A 62 -14.73 -18.24 31.25
CA GLY A 62 -15.43 -17.05 31.67
C GLY A 62 -16.82 -17.09 31.10
N GLY A 63 -17.80 -17.48 31.92
CA GLY A 63 -19.19 -17.48 31.53
C GLY A 63 -19.69 -16.06 31.27
N ILE A 64 -20.19 -15.84 30.06
CA ILE A 64 -21.26 -14.92 29.74
C ILE A 64 -22.07 -15.58 28.63
N GLU A 65 -23.38 -15.61 28.81
CA GLU A 65 -24.35 -16.18 27.89
C GLU A 65 -24.25 -15.45 26.55
N GLY A 66 -23.51 -16.03 25.61
CA GLY A 66 -23.36 -15.53 24.25
C GLY A 66 -24.69 -15.69 23.53
N ARG A 67 -25.49 -14.62 23.51
CA ARG A 67 -26.51 -14.39 22.48
C ARG A 67 -25.82 -14.65 21.15
N ALA A 68 -26.29 -15.65 20.40
CA ALA A 68 -25.73 -16.06 19.13
C ALA A 68 -25.50 -14.81 18.24
N GLU A 69 -24.26 -14.33 18.20
CA GLU A 69 -23.81 -13.38 17.21
C GLU A 69 -24.02 -14.08 15.88
N GLY A 70 -24.81 -13.45 15.01
CA GLY A 70 -25.22 -14.04 13.76
C GLY A 70 -24.05 -14.65 13.00
N ALA A 71 -24.20 -15.89 12.55
CA ALA A 71 -23.16 -16.54 11.75
C ALA A 71 -22.85 -15.64 10.55
N SER A 72 -21.62 -15.12 10.48
CA SER A 72 -21.14 -14.29 9.38
C SER A 72 -20.10 -15.03 8.56
N THR A 73 -20.22 -14.97 7.23
CA THR A 73 -19.26 -15.54 6.28
C THR A 73 -18.62 -14.38 5.54
N PRO A 74 -17.28 -14.22 5.57
CA PRO A 74 -16.62 -13.09 4.92
C PRO A 74 -16.73 -13.15 3.38
N LEU A 75 -16.58 -12.00 2.72
CA LEU A 75 -16.41 -11.91 1.27
C LEU A 75 -15.26 -12.79 0.77
N VAL A 76 -15.50 -13.62 -0.24
CA VAL A 76 -14.48 -14.47 -0.86
C VAL A 76 -14.36 -14.16 -2.35
N ILE A 77 -13.20 -13.68 -2.78
CA ILE A 77 -12.88 -13.53 -4.21
C ILE A 77 -12.55 -14.92 -4.77
N ARG A 78 -13.36 -15.40 -5.71
CA ARG A 78 -13.19 -16.73 -6.32
C ARG A 78 -12.24 -16.68 -7.50
N PHE A 79 -12.38 -15.65 -8.33
CA PHE A 79 -11.59 -15.49 -9.53
C PHE A 79 -11.43 -14.01 -9.84
N GLN A 80 -10.18 -13.61 -10.04
CA GLN A 80 -9.83 -12.27 -10.49
C GLN A 80 -9.10 -12.40 -11.83
N PRO A 81 -9.64 -11.85 -12.93
CA PRO A 81 -8.93 -11.79 -14.20
C PRO A 81 -7.63 -11.00 -14.08
N ASN A 82 -6.62 -11.35 -14.89
CA ASN A 82 -5.41 -10.54 -14.99
C ASN A 82 -5.70 -9.24 -15.74
N THR A 83 -5.08 -8.15 -15.30
CA THR A 83 -5.06 -6.90 -16.07
C THR A 83 -4.22 -7.07 -17.33
N ARG A 84 -4.66 -6.44 -18.42
CA ARG A 84 -3.94 -6.45 -19.69
C ARG A 84 -3.35 -5.07 -19.92
N TYR A 85 -2.13 -5.06 -20.43
CA TYR A 85 -1.52 -3.85 -20.95
C TYR A 85 -2.18 -3.45 -22.26
N THR A 86 -2.51 -2.17 -22.39
CA THR A 86 -2.94 -1.58 -23.65
C THR A 86 -1.72 -1.36 -24.55
N PRO A 87 -1.87 -1.41 -25.90
CA PRO A 87 -0.78 -1.10 -26.83
C PRO A 87 -0.15 0.28 -26.56
N GLU A 88 -0.98 1.28 -26.28
CA GLU A 88 -0.57 2.65 -26.01
C GLU A 88 0.28 2.75 -24.75
N ALA A 89 -0.09 2.04 -23.68
CA ALA A 89 0.68 2.00 -22.44
C ALA A 89 2.03 1.29 -22.60
N LEU A 90 2.14 0.33 -23.53
CA LEU A 90 3.41 -0.32 -23.85
C LEU A 90 4.35 0.61 -24.60
N GLU A 91 3.83 1.36 -25.58
CA GLU A 91 4.59 2.35 -26.33
C GLU A 91 5.09 3.49 -25.43
N HIS A 92 4.22 4.00 -24.56
CA HIS A 92 4.55 5.06 -23.60
C HIS A 92 5.29 4.55 -22.36
N LYS A 93 5.44 3.24 -22.21
CA LYS A 93 6.09 2.59 -21.06
C LYS A 93 5.46 3.01 -19.73
N THR A 94 4.15 3.16 -19.72
CA THR A 94 3.40 3.61 -18.55
C THR A 94 3.36 2.50 -17.50
N THR A 95 3.77 2.84 -16.28
CA THR A 95 3.83 1.94 -15.12
C THR A 95 3.26 2.62 -13.90
N GLY A 96 2.67 1.83 -12.99
CA GLY A 96 2.17 2.34 -11.73
C GLY A 96 1.14 1.43 -11.10
N VAL A 97 0.32 1.99 -10.21
CA VAL A 97 -0.77 1.28 -9.55
C VAL A 97 -2.07 2.03 -9.81
N VAL A 98 -3.08 1.33 -10.30
CA VAL A 98 -4.46 1.83 -10.34
C VAL A 98 -5.15 1.34 -9.08
N GLN A 99 -5.77 2.27 -8.33
CA GLN A 99 -6.50 1.94 -7.12
C GLN A 99 -7.99 2.29 -7.30
N LEU A 100 -8.84 1.28 -7.14
CA LEU A 100 -10.29 1.40 -7.32
C LEU A 100 -11.02 1.04 -6.03
N ARG A 101 -11.97 1.86 -5.63
CA ARG A 101 -12.94 1.53 -4.58
C ARG A 101 -14.12 0.82 -5.21
N VAL A 102 -14.32 -0.44 -4.84
CA VAL A 102 -15.33 -1.32 -5.44
C VAL A 102 -16.34 -1.75 -4.39
N ARG A 103 -17.63 -1.65 -4.74
CA ARG A 103 -18.72 -2.27 -3.98
C ARG A 103 -19.04 -3.63 -4.58
N PHE A 104 -18.88 -4.67 -3.76
CA PHE A 104 -19.34 -6.01 -4.03
C PHE A 104 -20.79 -6.11 -3.52
N ASN A 105 -21.74 -6.14 -4.45
CA ASN A 105 -23.16 -6.17 -4.14
C ASN A 105 -23.60 -7.59 -3.72
N ALA A 106 -24.71 -7.67 -3.00
CA ALA A 106 -25.30 -8.92 -2.54
C ALA A 106 -25.80 -9.83 -3.69
N ASP A 107 -26.04 -9.25 -4.86
CA ASP A 107 -26.45 -9.95 -6.09
C ASP A 107 -25.28 -10.60 -6.86
N GLY A 108 -24.05 -10.46 -6.36
CA GLY A 108 -22.85 -10.98 -7.01
C GLY A 108 -22.28 -10.06 -8.10
N THR A 109 -22.74 -8.81 -8.20
CA THR A 109 -22.15 -7.80 -9.11
C THR A 109 -21.13 -6.93 -8.39
N ALA A 110 -20.05 -6.56 -9.09
CA ALA A 110 -19.06 -5.61 -8.59
C ALA A 110 -19.25 -4.25 -9.29
N THR A 111 -19.30 -3.17 -8.53
CA THR A 111 -19.45 -1.81 -9.07
C THR A 111 -18.31 -0.93 -8.59
N VAL A 112 -17.65 -0.23 -9.50
CA VAL A 112 -16.65 0.79 -9.16
C VAL A 112 -17.38 2.02 -8.61
N LEU A 113 -17.08 2.41 -7.37
CA LEU A 113 -17.63 3.61 -6.75
C LEU A 113 -16.74 4.83 -6.99
N GLU A 114 -15.42 4.63 -6.90
CA GLU A 114 -14.45 5.71 -6.94
C GLU A 114 -13.11 5.23 -7.50
N ARG A 115 -12.46 6.10 -8.29
CA ARG A 115 -11.09 5.89 -8.78
C ARG A 115 -10.15 6.66 -7.87
N LEU A 116 -9.53 5.97 -6.91
CA LEU A 116 -8.62 6.58 -5.94
C LEU A 116 -7.27 6.94 -6.55
N SER A 117 -6.81 6.14 -7.52
CA SER A 117 -5.60 6.41 -8.30
C SER A 117 -5.80 5.90 -9.72
N THR A 118 -5.44 6.72 -10.71
CA THR A 118 -5.60 6.43 -12.14
C THR A 118 -4.27 6.47 -12.86
N LEU A 119 -4.20 5.72 -13.96
CA LEU A 119 -3.10 5.76 -14.92
C LEU A 119 -3.65 6.12 -16.31
N PRO A 120 -2.84 6.81 -17.14
CA PRO A 120 -3.22 7.15 -18.51
C PRO A 120 -3.18 5.92 -19.44
N ASP A 121 -3.35 6.17 -20.74
CA ASP A 121 -3.18 5.18 -21.82
C ASP A 121 -4.15 3.99 -21.76
N GLY A 122 -5.31 4.16 -21.13
CA GLY A 122 -6.34 3.11 -21.06
C GLY A 122 -6.15 2.09 -19.93
N LEU A 123 -5.11 2.23 -19.10
CA LEU A 123 -4.83 1.28 -18.01
C LEU A 123 -5.89 1.33 -16.90
N THR A 124 -6.48 2.49 -16.66
CA THR A 124 -7.56 2.64 -15.67
C THR A 124 -8.80 1.88 -16.14
N GLU A 125 -9.16 2.05 -17.40
CA GLU A 125 -10.32 1.43 -18.04
C GLU A 125 -10.17 -0.11 -18.07
N GLU A 126 -8.96 -0.61 -18.34
CA GLU A 126 -8.68 -2.05 -18.25
C GLU A 126 -8.84 -2.58 -16.82
N ALA A 127 -8.44 -1.81 -15.80
CA ALA A 127 -8.67 -2.20 -14.40
C ALA A 127 -10.17 -2.28 -14.09
N GLU A 128 -10.99 -1.34 -14.59
CA GLU A 128 -12.45 -1.38 -14.41
C GLU A 128 -13.09 -2.60 -15.07
N ARG A 129 -12.67 -2.93 -16.30
CA ARG A 129 -13.13 -4.15 -16.99
C ARG A 129 -12.81 -5.41 -16.21
N VAL A 130 -11.68 -5.45 -15.50
CA VAL A 130 -11.31 -6.58 -14.64
C VAL A 130 -12.21 -6.65 -13.41
N VAL A 131 -12.55 -5.52 -12.80
CA VAL A 131 -13.49 -5.46 -11.67
C VAL A 131 -14.83 -6.07 -12.07
N GLU A 132 -15.40 -5.65 -13.21
CA GLU A 132 -16.69 -6.14 -13.70
C GLU A 132 -16.73 -7.65 -13.96
N ARG A 133 -15.58 -8.23 -14.33
CA ARG A 133 -15.41 -9.66 -14.63
C ARG A 133 -14.96 -10.49 -13.43
N THR A 134 -14.75 -9.86 -12.28
CA THR A 134 -14.31 -10.55 -11.07
C THR A 134 -15.46 -11.37 -10.49
N GLN A 135 -15.21 -12.64 -10.20
CA GLN A 135 -16.20 -13.52 -9.57
C GLN A 135 -15.92 -13.63 -8.08
N PHE A 136 -16.95 -13.48 -7.27
CA PHE A 136 -16.84 -13.50 -5.80
C PHE A 136 -18.10 -14.10 -5.17
N THR A 137 -17.99 -14.47 -3.90
CA THR A 137 -19.14 -14.78 -3.04
C THR A 137 -19.30 -13.65 -2.04
N PRO A 138 -20.48 -12.99 -2.00
CA PRO A 138 -20.72 -11.87 -1.10
C PRO A 138 -20.60 -12.31 0.37
N GLU A 139 -20.32 -11.32 1.22
CA GLU A 139 -20.38 -11.54 2.67
C GLU A 139 -21.82 -11.85 3.07
N THR A 140 -22.01 -12.78 4.00
CA THR A 140 -23.35 -13.11 4.52
C THR A 140 -23.40 -12.85 6.01
N ILE A 141 -24.44 -12.20 6.51
CA ILE A 141 -24.70 -12.03 7.94
C ILE A 141 -26.04 -12.71 8.23
N ASN A 142 -26.07 -13.65 9.19
CA ASN A 142 -27.27 -14.48 9.46
C ASN A 142 -27.79 -15.26 8.23
N GLY A 143 -26.89 -15.58 7.28
CA GLY A 143 -27.27 -16.24 6.03
C GLY A 143 -27.81 -15.30 4.94
N GLU A 144 -27.95 -14.01 5.22
CA GLU A 144 -28.36 -13.00 4.22
C GLU A 144 -27.13 -12.34 3.58
N PRO A 145 -27.05 -12.28 2.24
CA PRO A 145 -25.93 -11.62 1.56
C PRO A 145 -26.00 -10.11 1.75
N VAL A 146 -24.86 -9.52 2.13
CA VAL A 146 -24.71 -8.08 2.37
C VAL A 146 -23.68 -7.48 1.41
N ALA A 147 -23.94 -6.25 0.98
CA ALA A 147 -23.01 -5.52 0.13
C ALA A 147 -21.83 -4.99 0.95
N VAL A 148 -20.61 -5.12 0.41
CA VAL A 148 -19.38 -4.67 1.07
C VAL A 148 -18.49 -3.90 0.13
N THR A 149 -17.86 -2.85 0.64
CA THR A 149 -16.93 -2.01 -0.12
C THR A 149 -15.49 -2.38 0.21
N LYS A 150 -14.64 -2.51 -0.80
CA LYS A 150 -13.20 -2.76 -0.67
C LYS A 150 -12.41 -1.92 -1.66
N ASP A 151 -11.20 -1.54 -1.25
CA ASP A 151 -10.25 -0.88 -2.12
C ASP A 151 -9.37 -1.97 -2.77
N MET A 152 -9.30 -1.97 -4.10
CA MET A 152 -8.54 -2.93 -4.91
C MET A 152 -7.40 -2.24 -5.65
N ASN A 153 -6.24 -2.89 -5.66
CA ASN A 153 -5.01 -2.36 -6.25
C ASN A 153 -4.59 -3.22 -7.44
N TYR A 154 -4.37 -2.56 -8.58
CA TYR A 154 -3.94 -3.18 -9.82
C TYR A 154 -2.58 -2.63 -10.21
N VAL A 155 -1.56 -3.49 -10.14
CA VAL A 155 -0.18 -3.12 -10.41
C VAL A 155 0.13 -3.35 -11.89
N PHE A 156 0.61 -2.31 -12.56
CA PHE A 156 1.09 -2.33 -13.92
C PHE A 156 2.61 -2.13 -13.91
N SER A 157 3.36 -3.20 -14.20
CA SER A 157 4.80 -3.17 -14.41
C SER A 157 5.23 -3.80 -15.74
N LEU A 158 6.11 -3.12 -16.49
CA LEU A 158 6.69 -3.64 -17.74
C LEU A 158 7.65 -4.82 -17.55
N SER A 159 8.09 -5.07 -16.31
CA SER A 159 8.98 -6.18 -15.97
C SER A 159 8.26 -7.52 -15.83
N ASP A 160 6.93 -7.55 -16.00
CA ASP A 160 6.23 -8.83 -15.99
C ASP A 160 6.52 -9.58 -17.31
N ARG A 161 7.01 -10.82 -17.20
CA ARG A 161 7.36 -11.66 -18.36
C ARG A 161 6.12 -12.01 -19.20
N SER A 162 4.92 -11.74 -18.67
CA SER A 162 3.62 -11.79 -19.35
C SER A 162 3.50 -10.81 -20.53
N THR A 163 4.36 -9.78 -20.59
CA THR A 163 4.34 -8.73 -21.62
C THR A 163 5.21 -9.05 -22.85
N MET A 164 5.88 -10.21 -22.87
CA MET A 164 6.77 -10.65 -23.96
C MET A 164 6.40 -12.07 -24.44
N GLY A 165 5.38 -12.19 -25.30
CA GLY A 165 5.06 -13.40 -26.08
C GLY A 165 3.55 -13.58 -26.24
N LEU A 166 2.96 -13.69 -27.44
CA LEU A 166 3.46 -14.03 -28.79
C LEU A 166 2.87 -13.06 -29.84
#